data_AF-A0A510TGZ9-F1
#
_entry.id   AF-A0A510TGZ9-F1
#
_cell.length_a   1.000
_cell.length_b   1.000
_cell.length_c   1.000
_cell.angle_alpha   90.00
_cell.angle_beta   90.00
_cell.angle_gamma   90.00
#
_symmetry.space_group_name_H-M   'P 1'
#
loop_
_entity.id
_entity.type
_entity.pdbx_description
1 polymer ?
#
loop_
_entity_poly.entity_id
_entity_poly.type
_entity_poly.pdbx_seq_one_letter_code
_entity_poly.pdbx_strand_id
1 'polypeptide(L)'
;MQTTTASTDRVRHDVPAEDFLLAPPKSADRIACRVDPRDLRRLNLYAVLTAAGIAPWPGDREVIEELSALPDSVHAALHHWLSSGR
;
A
#
# COMPACT_ATOMS: atom_id res chain seq x y z
N MET A 1 -6.39 52.56 38.04
CA MET A 1 -5.69 51.45 37.37
C MET A 1 -6.72 50.37 37.07
N GLN A 2 -7.40 50.43 35.92
CA GLN A 2 -8.30 49.37 35.46
C GLN A 2 -7.94 49.09 33.99
N THR A 3 -7.36 47.93 33.73
CA THR A 3 -6.96 47.48 32.40
C THR A 3 -8.16 46.89 31.70
N THR A 4 -8.73 47.65 30.75
CA THR A 4 -9.66 47.12 29.75
C THR A 4 -8.82 46.42 28.68
N THR A 5 -8.73 45.10 28.74
CA THR A 5 -8.27 44.32 27.59
C THR A 5 -9.49 44.03 26.72
N ALA A 6 -9.64 44.84 25.67
CA ALA A 6 -10.56 44.59 24.58
C ALA A 6 -10.23 43.22 23.96
N SER A 7 -11.07 42.23 24.25
CA SER A 7 -11.08 40.95 23.56
C SER A 7 -11.71 41.19 22.19
N THR A 8 -10.89 41.54 21.21
CA THR A 8 -11.30 41.59 19.81
C THR A 8 -11.70 40.18 19.41
N ASP A 9 -13.01 39.97 19.41
CA ASP A 9 -13.72 38.85 18.80
C ASP A 9 -13.22 38.70 17.37
N ARG A 10 -12.23 37.81 17.20
CA ARG A 10 -11.79 37.40 15.88
C ARG A 10 -12.86 36.44 15.40
N VAL A 11 -13.88 37.00 14.74
CA VAL A 11 -14.85 36.24 13.95
C VAL A 11 -14.03 35.26 13.13
N ARG A 12 -14.02 34.00 13.55
CA ARG A 12 -13.57 32.90 12.70
C ARG A 12 -14.58 32.92 11.58
N HIS A 13 -14.18 33.43 10.41
CA HIS A 13 -14.94 33.18 9.20
C HIS A 13 -15.12 31.67 9.12
N ASP A 14 -16.37 31.26 9.32
CA ASP A 14 -16.86 29.91 9.16
C ASP A 14 -16.74 29.60 7.68
N VAL A 15 -15.54 29.20 7.25
CA VAL A 15 -15.32 28.64 5.92
C VAL A 15 -16.03 27.30 5.97
N PRO A 16 -17.10 27.07 5.18
CA PRO A 16 -17.66 25.74 5.10
C PRO A 16 -16.50 24.82 4.71
N ALA A 17 -16.29 23.77 5.50
CA ALA A 17 -15.39 22.69 5.15
C ALA A 17 -16.02 21.95 3.95
N GLU A 18 -15.95 22.58 2.78
CA GLU A 18 -15.98 21.88 1.52
C GLU A 18 -14.71 21.02 1.55
N ASP A 19 -14.84 19.79 2.05
CA ASP A 19 -13.86 18.74 1.88
C ASP A 19 -13.62 18.63 0.37
N PHE A 20 -12.60 19.33 -0.13
CA PHE A 20 -12.22 19.32 -1.52
C PHE A 20 -11.77 17.90 -1.86
N LEU A 21 -12.72 17.06 -2.29
CA LEU A 21 -12.46 15.75 -2.83
C LEU A 21 -11.57 15.95 -4.06
N LEU A 22 -10.27 15.82 -3.87
CA LEU A 22 -9.30 15.85 -4.95
C LEU A 22 -9.69 14.77 -5.95
N ALA A 23 -9.80 15.16 -7.22
CA ALA A 23 -10.01 14.21 -8.29
C ALA A 23 -8.89 13.14 -8.23
N PRO A 24 -9.22 11.85 -8.40
CA PRO A 24 -8.21 10.80 -8.41
C PRO A 24 -7.10 11.13 -9.42
N PRO A 25 -5.82 10.93 -9.06
CA PRO A 25 -4.71 11.24 -9.95
C PRO A 25 -4.85 10.43 -11.24
N LYS A 26 -4.65 11.08 -12.39
CA LYS A 26 -4.77 10.43 -13.70
C LYS A 26 -3.73 9.32 -13.82
N SER A 27 -4.16 8.12 -14.19
CA SER A 27 -3.26 6.96 -14.35
C SER A 27 -2.17 7.19 -15.40
N ALA A 28 -2.47 7.98 -16.44
CA ALA A 28 -1.53 8.35 -17.49
C ALA A 28 -0.38 9.26 -17.01
N ASP A 29 -0.60 10.00 -15.92
CA ASP A 29 0.40 10.91 -15.35
C ASP A 29 1.30 10.20 -14.32
N ARG A 30 1.10 8.89 -14.10
CA ARG A 30 1.94 8.12 -13.18
C ARG A 30 3.32 7.93 -13.80
N ILE A 31 4.35 8.30 -13.04
CA ILE A 31 5.73 8.01 -13.37
C ILE A 31 5.87 6.47 -13.47
N ALA A 32 6.43 5.99 -14.58
CA ALA A 32 6.74 4.58 -14.75
C ALA A 32 7.81 4.17 -13.72
N CYS A 33 7.36 3.64 -12.59
CA CYS A 33 8.23 3.08 -11.57
C CYS A 33 8.66 1.68 -12.01
N ARG A 34 9.98 1.47 -12.14
CA ARG A 34 10.52 0.12 -12.30
C ARG A 34 10.49 -0.56 -10.92
N VAL A 35 9.57 -1.48 -10.75
CA VAL A 35 9.56 -2.38 -9.58
C VAL A 35 10.76 -3.31 -9.70
N ASP A 36 11.52 -3.48 -8.63
CA ASP A 36 12.61 -4.45 -8.61
C ASP A 36 12.06 -5.85 -8.90
N PRO A 37 12.71 -6.68 -9.72
CA PRO A 37 12.24 -8.05 -9.99
C PRO A 37 11.97 -8.86 -8.72
N ARG A 38 12.75 -8.66 -7.66
CA ARG A 38 12.54 -9.29 -6.34
C ARG A 38 11.26 -8.80 -5.67
N ASP A 39 10.99 -7.50 -5.74
CA ASP A 39 9.74 -6.92 -5.20
C ASP A 39 8.51 -7.40 -5.98
N LEU A 40 8.63 -7.55 -7.30
CA LEU A 40 7.56 -8.10 -8.13
C LEU A 40 7.28 -9.57 -7.77
N ARG A 41 8.32 -10.37 -7.57
CA ARG A 41 8.20 -11.76 -7.12
C ARG A 41 7.56 -11.87 -5.75
N ARG A 42 7.96 -11.02 -4.81
CA ARG A 42 7.35 -10.92 -3.48
C ARG A 42 5.86 -10.63 -3.57
N LEU A 43 5.47 -9.63 -4.35
CA LEU A 43 4.07 -9.25 -4.54
C LEU A 43 3.25 -10.39 -5.16
N ASN A 44 3.81 -11.06 -6.17
CA ASN A 44 3.16 -12.20 -6.82
C ASN A 44 2.95 -13.38 -5.86
N LEU A 45 3.94 -13.68 -5.01
CA LEU A 45 3.82 -14.73 -3.99
C LEU A 45 2.70 -14.41 -2.99
N TYR A 46 2.65 -13.18 -2.47
CA TYR A 46 1.56 -12.73 -1.58
C TYR A 46 0.18 -12.86 -2.25
N ALA A 47 0.07 -12.50 -3.52
CA ALA A 47 -1.18 -12.59 -4.27
C ALA A 47 -1.64 -14.05 -4.41
N VAL A 48 -0.74 -14.98 -4.72
CA VAL A 48 -1.07 -16.41 -4.84
C VAL A 48 -1.47 -17.02 -3.50
N LEU A 49 -0.73 -16.72 -2.43
CA LEU A 49 -1.08 -17.19 -1.08
C LEU A 49 -2.47 -16.71 -0.67
N THR A 50 -2.76 -15.43 -0.92
CA THR A 50 -4.09 -14.84 -0.65
C THR A 50 -5.18 -15.53 -1.48
N ALA A 51 -4.95 -15.76 -2.78
CA ALA A 51 -5.90 -16.46 -3.64
C ALA A 51 -6.10 -17.94 -3.27
N ALA A 52 -5.11 -18.56 -2.62
CA ALA A 52 -5.21 -19.88 -2.04
C ALA A 52 -5.90 -19.89 -0.66
N GLY A 53 -6.24 -18.72 -0.11
CA GLY A 53 -6.82 -18.58 1.24
C GLY A 53 -5.81 -18.74 2.37
N ILE A 54 -4.51 -18.67 2.06
CA ILE A 54 -3.41 -18.78 3.02
C ILE A 54 -2.99 -17.37 3.41
N ALA A 55 -3.38 -16.93 4.60
CA ALA A 55 -2.92 -15.65 5.16
C ALA A 55 -1.49 -15.82 5.71
N PRO A 56 -0.48 -15.10 5.18
CA PRO A 56 0.88 -15.17 5.71
C PRO A 56 0.94 -14.59 7.11
N TRP A 57 1.61 -15.30 8.03
CA TRP A 57 1.82 -14.83 9.38
C TRP A 57 2.95 -13.80 9.42
N PRO A 58 2.98 -12.88 10.40
CA PRO A 58 4.09 -11.94 10.54
C PRO A 58 5.47 -12.63 10.63
N GLY A 59 5.53 -13.87 11.14
CA GLY A 59 6.74 -14.68 11.19
C GLY A 59 7.21 -15.23 9.84
N ASP A 60 6.33 -15.27 8.82
CA ASP A 60 6.67 -15.79 7.49
C ASP A 60 7.39 -14.74 6.63
N ARG A 61 7.54 -13.51 7.14
CA ARG A 61 8.11 -12.40 6.37
C ARG A 61 9.53 -12.69 5.91
N GLU A 62 10.37 -13.23 6.77
CA GLU A 62 11.77 -13.54 6.44
C GLU A 62 11.85 -14.64 5.38
N VAL A 63 11.02 -15.68 5.52
CA VAL A 63 10.90 -16.76 4.54
C VAL A 63 10.43 -16.23 3.19
N ILE A 64 9.45 -15.34 3.17
CA ILE A 64 8.95 -14.72 1.93
C ILE A 64 10.03 -13.85 1.28
N GLU A 65 10.83 -13.12 2.06
CA GLU A 65 11.95 -12.33 1.55
C GLU A 65 13.04 -13.23 0.93
N GLU A 66 13.35 -14.37 1.56
CA GLU A 66 14.30 -15.34 1.03
C GLU A 66 13.78 -16.00 -0.25
N LEU A 67 12.52 -16.46 -0.24
CA LEU A 67 11.86 -17.02 -1.42
C LEU A 67 11.89 -16.03 -2.57
N SER A 68 11.62 -14.75 -2.32
CA SER A 68 11.60 -13.70 -3.37
C SER A 68 12.97 -13.46 -4.02
N ALA A 69 14.06 -13.82 -3.35
CA ALA A 69 15.42 -13.74 -3.90
C ALA A 69 15.73 -14.89 -4.86
N LEU A 70 14.94 -15.97 -4.83
CA LEU A 70 15.15 -17.13 -5.70
C LEU A 70 14.83 -16.82 -7.17
N PRO A 71 15.40 -17.58 -8.12
CA PRO A 71 15.16 -17.39 -9.54
C PRO A 71 13.69 -17.54 -9.95
N ASP A 72 13.35 -16.98 -11.12
CA ASP A 72 11.98 -17.00 -11.65
C ASP A 72 11.44 -18.42 -11.90
N SER A 73 12.31 -19.40 -12.21
CA SER A 73 11.91 -20.80 -12.39
C SER A 73 11.32 -21.41 -11.11
N VAL A 74 11.87 -21.06 -9.95
CA VAL A 74 11.35 -21.51 -8.65
C VAL A 74 9.98 -20.89 -8.38
N HIS A 75 9.82 -19.61 -8.68
CA HIS A 75 8.54 -18.92 -8.53
C HIS A 75 7.46 -19.49 -9.45
N ALA A 76 7.80 -19.83 -10.69
CA ALA A 76 6.88 -20.48 -11.61
C ALA A 76 6.39 -21.84 -11.06
N ALA A 77 7.29 -22.65 -10.50
CA ALA A 77 6.93 -23.91 -9.86
C ALA A 77 6.03 -23.70 -8.62
N LEU A 78 6.38 -22.75 -7.74
CA LEU A 78 5.57 -22.42 -6.56
C LEU A 78 4.16 -21.95 -6.95
N HIS A 79 4.06 -21.06 -7.94
CA HIS A 79 2.79 -20.61 -8.49
C HIS A 79 1.97 -21.78 -9.03
N HIS A 80 2.60 -22.70 -9.78
CA HIS A 80 1.92 -23.88 -10.30
C HIS A 80 1.38 -24.78 -9.18
N TRP A 81 2.18 -25.09 -8.16
CA TRP A 81 1.74 -25.93 -7.04
C TRP A 81 0.60 -25.29 -6.24
N LEU A 82 0.73 -24.01 -5.89
CA LEU A 82 -0.28 -23.29 -5.10
C LEU A 82 -1.58 -23.04 -5.89
N SER A 83 -1.51 -22.97 -7.22
CA SER A 83 -2.69 -22.83 -8.08
C SER A 83 -3.39 -24.16 -8.41
N SER A 84 -2.63 -25.27 -8.40
CA SER A 84 -3.09 -26.61 -8.79
C SER A 84 -3.55 -27.48 -7.61
N GLY A 85 -3.22 -27.11 -6.38
CA GLY A 85 -3.61 -27.84 -5.16
C GLY A 85 -5.06 -27.63 -4.70
N ARG A 86 -5.97 -27.24 -5.59
CA ARG A 86 -7.41 -27.07 -5.31
C ARG A 86 -8.24 -28.18 -5.93
#